data_AF-A0AA35S6V2-F1
#
_entry.id   AF-A0AA35S6V2-F1
#
_cell.length_a   1.000
_cell.length_b   1.000
_cell.length_c   1.000
_cell.angle_alpha   90.00
_cell.angle_beta   90.00
_cell.angle_gamma   90.00
#
_symmetry.space_group_name_H-M   'P 1'
#
loop_
_entity.id
_entity.type
_entity.pdbx_description
1 polymer ?
#
loop_
_entity_poly.entity_id
_entity_poly.type
_entity_poly.pdbx_seq_one_letter_code
_entity_poly.pdbx_strand_id
1 'polypeptide(L)' 'MLSYGCTRLEIGVQSVYEDVARDTNRGHTVRAVCESFQLAKDAGFKVVAHMMPDLPNVGLERDIEGFVSDL' A
#
# COMPACT_ATOMS: atom_id res chain seq x y z
N MET A 1 -10.24 15.26 6.60
CA MET A 1 -9.51 14.43 7.59
C MET A 1 -9.09 15.25 8.81
N LEU A 2 -8.24 16.27 8.66
CA LEU A 2 -7.79 17.11 9.78
C LEU A 2 -8.93 17.80 10.53
N SER A 3 -9.87 18.41 9.80
CA SER A 3 -11.06 19.05 10.37
C SER A 3 -11.98 18.09 11.14
N TYR A 4 -11.87 16.78 10.87
CA TYR A 4 -12.67 15.74 11.53
C TYR A 4 -11.94 15.14 12.74
N GLY A 5 -10.76 15.66 13.12
CA GLY A 5 -9.99 15.14 14.25
C GLY A 5 -9.36 13.76 14.01
N CYS A 6 -9.22 13.35 12.74
CA CYS A 6 -8.56 12.09 12.40
C CYS A 6 -7.08 12.15 12.80
N THR A 7 -6.56 11.05 13.36
CA THR A 7 -5.16 10.91 13.79
C THR A 7 -4.41 9.77 13.11
N ARG A 8 -5.15 8.87 12.44
CA ARG A 8 -4.61 7.67 11.80
C ARG A 8 -5.34 7.35 10.50
N LEU A 9 -4.56 7.04 9.46
CA LEU A 9 -5.05 6.63 8.16
C LEU A 9 -4.61 5.19 7.87
N GLU A 10 -5.54 4.39 7.38
CA GLU A 10 -5.26 3.05 6.86
C GLU A 10 -5.45 3.07 5.34
N ILE A 11 -4.45 2.58 4.61
CA ILE A 11 -4.42 2.61 3.15
C ILE A 11 -4.21 1.20 2.63
N GLY A 12 -5.12 0.77 1.75
CA GLY A 12 -5.11 -0.56 1.14
C GLY A 12 -4.13 -0.66 -0.03
N VAL A 13 -2.85 -0.83 0.29
CA VAL A 13 -1.75 -1.09 -0.68
C VAL A 13 -1.93 -2.45 -1.33
N GLN A 14 -2.17 -3.48 -0.51
CA GLN A 14 -2.37 -4.89 -0.85
C GLN A 14 -1.14 -5.57 -1.44
N SER A 15 -0.51 -5.00 -2.46
CA SER A 15 0.73 -5.49 -3.07
C SER A 15 1.65 -4.32 -3.46
N VAL A 16 2.96 -4.54 -3.41
CA VAL A 16 3.98 -3.59 -3.88
C VAL A 16 4.29 -3.73 -5.38
N TYR A 17 3.66 -4.68 -6.06
CA TYR A 17 3.91 -4.95 -7.48
C TYR A 17 2.80 -4.38 -8.38
N GLU A 18 3.20 -3.64 -9.42
CA GLU A 18 2.27 -2.99 -10.36
C GLU A 18 1.50 -3.99 -11.24
N ASP A 19 2.11 -5.12 -11.59
CA ASP A 19 1.45 -6.19 -12.35
C ASP A 19 0.32 -6.82 -11.54
N VAL A 20 0.53 -7.08 -10.24
CA VAL A 20 -0.50 -7.62 -9.34
C VAL A 20 -1.65 -6.63 -9.17
N ALA A 21 -1.34 -5.34 -8.98
CA ALA A 21 -2.35 -4.28 -8.87
C ALA A 21 -3.17 -4.13 -10.17
N ARG A 22 -2.54 -4.27 -11.34
CA ARG A 22 -3.22 -4.24 -12.64
C ARG A 22 -4.11 -5.46 -12.84
N ASP A 23 -3.58 -6.66 -12.60
CA ASP A 23 -4.26 -7.92 -12.87
C ASP A 23 -5.48 -8.13 -11.93
N THR A 24 -5.41 -7.59 -10.71
CA THR A 24 -6.53 -7.59 -9.76
C THR A 24 -7.51 -6.42 -9.96
N ASN A 25 -7.32 -5.62 -11.02
CA ASN A 25 -8.12 -4.43 -11.33
C ASN A 25 -8.23 -3.46 -10.14
N ARG A 26 -7.10 -3.19 -9.47
CA ARG A 26 -7.06 -2.44 -8.21
C ARG A 26 -7.45 -0.97 -8.35
N GLY A 27 -7.26 -0.39 -9.54
CA GLY A 27 -7.67 0.98 -9.87
C GLY A 27 -6.73 2.09 -9.39
N HIS A 28 -5.53 1.74 -8.90
CA HIS A 28 -4.46 2.69 -8.56
C HIS A 28 -3.09 2.07 -8.81
N THR A 29 -2.06 2.91 -8.88
CA THR A 29 -0.66 2.49 -9.04
C THR A 29 0.06 2.50 -7.70
N VAL A 30 1.12 1.69 -7.57
CA VAL A 30 2.00 1.66 -6.39
C VAL A 30 2.62 3.04 -6.15
N ARG A 31 2.95 3.78 -7.23
CA ARG A 31 3.41 5.17 -7.10
C ARG A 31 2.40 6.09 -6.41
N ALA A 32 1.12 5.99 -6.75
CA ALA A 32 0.08 6.81 -6.12
C ALA A 32 -0.04 6.50 -4.62
N VAL A 33 0.13 5.24 -4.23
CA VAL A 33 0.20 4.83 -2.82
C VAL A 33 1.39 5.47 -2.12
N CYS A 34 2.58 5.47 -2.73
CA CYS A 34 3.78 6.09 -2.16
C CYS A 34 3.59 7.59 -1.92
N GLU A 35 3.04 8.31 -2.90
CA GLU A 35 2.71 9.73 -2.77
C GLU A 35 1.70 9.96 -1.63
N SER A 36 0.68 9.10 -1.50
CA SER A 36 -0.30 9.19 -0.41
C SER A 36 0.34 8.98 0.97
N PHE A 37 1.33 8.10 1.09
CA PHE A 37 2.09 7.88 2.33
C PHE A 37 2.94 9.06 2.70
N GLN A 38 3.61 9.68 1.73
CA GLN A 38 4.39 10.89 1.96
C GLN A 38 3.50 12.01 2.48
N LEU A 39 2.41 12.32 1.77
CA LEU A 39 1.46 13.36 2.19
C LEU A 39 0.84 13.09 3.56
N ALA A 40 0.50 11.83 3.86
CA ALA A 40 -0.07 11.46 5.15
C ALA A 40 0.95 11.64 6.30
N LYS A 41 2.21 11.24 6.09
CA LYS A 41 3.29 11.43 7.08
C LYS A 41 3.62 12.91 7.27
N ASP A 42 3.72 13.68 6.20
CA ASP A 42 3.99 15.12 6.25
C ASP A 42 2.87 15.88 6.99
N ALA A 43 1.62 15.41 6.87
CA ALA A 43 0.48 15.95 7.61
C ALA A 43 0.37 15.44 9.06
N GLY A 44 1.31 14.61 9.53
CA GLY A 44 1.37 14.12 10.91
C GLY A 44 0.43 12.95 11.24
N PHE A 45 -0.12 12.26 10.24
CA PHE A 45 -0.95 11.09 10.49
C PHE A 45 -0.11 9.85 10.82
N LYS A 46 -0.61 9.02 11.74
CA LYS A 46 -0.15 7.62 11.82
C LYS A 46 -0.65 6.88 10.59
N VAL A 47 0.26 6.23 9.86
CA VAL A 47 -0.07 5.48 8.64
C VAL A 47 -0.06 3.98 8.92
N VAL A 48 -1.10 3.28 8.45
CA VAL A 48 -1.19 1.82 8.43
C VAL A 48 -1.33 1.37 6.98
N ALA A 49 -0.44 0.48 6.55
CA ALA A 49 -0.50 -0.15 5.24
C ALA A 49 -1.16 -1.52 5.38
N HIS A 50 -2.25 -1.77 4.64
CA HIS A 50 -2.87 -3.09 4.58
C HIS A 50 -2.26 -3.87 3.41
N MET A 51 -1.60 -4.99 3.71
CA MET A 51 -0.94 -5.90 2.77
C MET A 51 -1.69 -7.23 2.71
N MET A 52 -1.74 -7.88 1.54
CA MET A 52 -2.41 -9.15 1.33
C MET A 52 -1.46 -10.15 0.63
N PRO A 53 -0.99 -11.20 1.33
CA PRO A 53 -0.29 -12.31 0.69
C PRO A 53 -1.25 -13.21 -0.09
N ASP A 54 -0.72 -14.15 -0.89
CA ASP A 54 -1.47 -15.14 -1.67
C ASP A 54 -2.42 -14.51 -2.71
N LEU A 55 -1.99 -13.40 -3.31
CA LEU A 55 -2.71 -12.77 -4.40
C LEU A 55 -2.50 -13.53 -5.72
N PRO A 56 -3.43 -13.43 -6.69
CA PRO A 56 -3.27 -14.05 -8.00
C PRO A 56 -1.92 -13.66 -8.62
N ASN A 57 -1.20 -14.65 -9.16
CA ASN A 57 0.12 -14.49 -9.78
C ASN A 57 1.26 -14.09 -8.81
N VAL A 58 1.06 -14.25 -7.50
CA VAL A 58 2.11 -14.08 -6.47
C VAL A 58 2.37 -15.42 -5.78
N GLY A 59 3.58 -15.96 -5.96
CA GLY A 59 4.03 -17.16 -5.25
C GLY A 59 4.68 -16.81 -3.90
N LEU A 60 4.93 -17.83 -3.07
CA LEU A 60 5.49 -17.68 -1.72
C LEU A 60 6.78 -16.84 -1.68
N GLU A 61 7.72 -17.09 -2.58
CA GLU A 61 8.98 -16.34 -2.64
C GLU A 61 8.73 -14.86 -2.91
N ARG A 62 7.84 -14.57 -3.86
CA ARG A 62 7.50 -13.20 -4.26
C ARG A 62 6.71 -12.45 -3.19
N ASP A 63 5.89 -13.15 -2.41
CA ASP A 63 5.25 -12.61 -1.21
C ASP A 63 6.29 -12.22 -0.17
N ILE A 64 7.22 -13.12 0.15
CA ILE A 64 8.30 -12.86 1.12
C ILE A 64 9.13 -11.65 0.66
N GLU A 65 9.54 -11.63 -0.60
CA GLU A 65 10.24 -10.48 -1.18
C GLU A 65 9.40 -9.21 -1.05
N GLY A 66 8.09 -9.26 -1.31
CA GLY A 66 7.20 -8.09 -1.19
C GLY A 66 7.12 -7.50 0.23
N PHE A 67 7.39 -8.28 1.28
CA PHE A 67 7.45 -7.81 2.66
C PHE A 67 8.84 -7.37 3.12
N VAL A 68 9.89 -7.92 2.51
CA VAL A 68 11.30 -7.65 2.88
C VAL A 68 11.91 -6.56 2.00
N SER A 69 11.37 -6.34 0.81
CA SER A 69 11.85 -5.35 -0.16
C SER A 69 11.93 -3.96 0.46
N ASP A 70 13.11 -3.34 0.35
CA ASP A 70 13.34 -1.95 0.70
C ASP A 70 12.65 -1.04 -0.32
N LEU A 71 11.36 -0.78 -0.11
CA LEU A 71 10.62 0.28 -0.81
C LEU A 71 10.97 1.66 -0.25
#